data_AF-A0A1C5LGE1-F1
#
_entry.id   AF-A0A1C5LGE1-F1
#
_cell.length_a   1.000
_cell.length_b   1.000
_cell.length_c   1.000
_cell.angle_alpha   90.00
_cell.angle_beta   90.00
_cell.angle_gamma   90.00
#
_symmetry.space_group_name_H-M   'P 1'
#
loop_
_entity.id
_entity.type
_entity.pdbx_description
1 polymer ?
#
loop_
_entity_poly.entity_id
_entity_poly.type
_entity_poly.pdbx_seq_one_letter_code
_entity_poly.pdbx_strand_id
1 'polypeptide(L)' 'METIKWENANALEIGMLMEMAEDGYVFCIEDGKIQAVEVRIFS' A
#
# COMPACT_ATOMS: atom_id res chain seq x y z
N MET A 1 14.78 -0.72 13.02
CA MET A 1 13.40 -0.50 12.57
C MET A 1 13.51 0.44 11.39
N GLU A 2 13.28 -0.06 10.17
CA GLU A 2 13.33 0.82 9.00
C GLU A 2 12.12 1.74 9.02
N THR A 3 12.36 3.04 8.93
CA THR A 3 11.31 4.03 8.85
C THR A 3 10.74 3.99 7.43
N ILE A 4 9.51 3.47 7.29
CA ILE A 4 8.81 3.45 6.01
C ILE A 4 8.56 4.91 5.57
N LYS A 5 9.03 5.26 4.38
CA LYS A 5 8.78 6.56 3.77
C LYS A 5 7.48 6.52 2.96
N TRP A 6 6.37 6.83 3.62
CA TRP A 6 5.04 6.83 2.99
C TRP A 6 4.92 7.80 1.82
N GLU A 7 5.73 8.86 1.77
CA GLU A 7 5.77 9.78 0.62
C GLU A 7 6.06 9.06 -0.70
N ASN A 8 6.94 8.05 -0.67
CA ASN A 8 7.27 7.26 -1.86
C ASN A 8 6.10 6.36 -2.26
N ALA A 9 5.40 5.76 -1.29
CA ALA A 9 4.23 4.92 -1.55
C ALA A 9 3.06 5.74 -2.11
N ASN A 10 2.87 6.96 -1.62
CA ASN A 10 1.84 7.88 -2.10
C ASN A 10 2.15 8.50 -3.48
N ALA A 11 3.39 8.35 -3.97
CA ALA A 11 3.78 8.74 -5.33
C ALA A 11 3.61 7.62 -6.36
N LEU A 12 3.23 6.41 -5.93
CA LEU A 12 2.98 5.29 -6.84
C LEU A 12 1.73 5.55 -7.67
N GLU A 13 1.77 5.09 -8.92
CA GLU A 13 0.61 5.16 -9.80
C GLU A 13 -0.51 4.25 -9.30
N ILE A 14 -1.76 4.69 -9.47
CA ILE A 14 -2.94 3.92 -9.04
C ILE A 14 -2.96 2.53 -9.68
N GLY A 15 -2.51 2.38 -10.92
CA GLY A 15 -2.42 1.08 -11.59
C GLY A 15 -1.53 0.10 -10.84
N MET A 16 -0.38 0.57 -10.36
CA MET A 16 0.55 -0.26 -9.59
C MET A 16 -0.03 -0.66 -8.24
N LEU A 17 -0.77 0.23 -7.57
CA LEU A 17 -1.47 -0.09 -6.32
C LEU A 17 -2.57 -1.14 -6.54
N MET A 18 -3.24 -1.12 -7.69
CA MET A 18 -4.25 -2.13 -8.06
C MET A 18 -3.61 -3.49 -8.29
N GLU A 19 -2.51 -3.57 -9.05
CA GLU A 19 -1.78 -4.82 -9.25
C GLU A 19 -1.32 -5.43 -7.92
N MET A 20 -0.79 -4.59 -7.01
CA MET A 20 -0.42 -5.06 -5.67
C MET A 20 -1.64 -5.55 -4.87
N ALA A 21 -2.81 -4.92 -5.03
CA ALA A 21 -4.03 -5.39 -4.37
C ALA A 21 -4.47 -6.78 -4.87
N GLU A 22 -4.25 -7.09 -6.16
CA GLU A 22 -4.48 -8.43 -6.71
C GLU A 22 -3.53 -9.48 -6.11
N ASP A 23 -2.29 -9.09 -5.78
CA ASP A 23 -1.32 -9.92 -5.06
C ASP A 23 -1.62 -10.06 -3.54
N GLY A 24 -2.73 -9.50 -3.06
CA GLY A 24 -3.20 -9.65 -1.68
C GLY A 24 -2.68 -8.56 -0.73
N TYR A 25 -2.11 -7.48 -1.24
CA TYR A 25 -1.79 -6.30 -0.43
C TYR A 25 -3.05 -5.46 -0.18
N VAL A 26 -3.21 -4.96 1.04
CA VAL A 26 -4.33 -4.14 1.46
C VAL A 26 -3.78 -2.80 1.94
N PHE A 27 -4.23 -1.71 1.31
CA PHE A 27 -3.78 -0.36 1.61
C PHE A 27 -4.81 0.35 2.50
N CYS A 28 -4.38 0.86 3.66
CA CYS A 28 -5.19 1.77 4.47
C CYS A 28 -4.94 3.21 4.02
N ILE A 29 -6.00 3.86 3.54
CA ILE A 29 -5.98 5.23 3.05
C ILE A 29 -6.74 6.13 4.03
N GLU A 30 -6.08 7.17 4.53
CA GLU A 30 -6.67 8.20 5.40
C GLU A 30 -6.29 9.58 4.83
N ASP A 31 -7.26 10.51 4.77
CA ASP A 31 -7.10 11.83 4.13
C ASP A 31 -6.53 11.78 2.70
N GLY A 32 -6.89 10.74 1.94
CA GLY A 32 -6.41 10.52 0.57
C GLY A 32 -4.95 10.06 0.48
N LYS A 33 -4.33 9.66 1.59
CA LYS A 33 -2.96 9.15 1.63
C LYS A 33 -2.88 7.76 2.26
N ILE A 34 -2.02 6.92 1.70
CA ILE A 34 -1.65 5.62 2.28
C ILE A 34 -0.91 5.87 3.59
N GLN A 35 -1.45 5.30 4.67
CA GLN A 35 -0.88 5.34 6.02
C GLN A 35 -0.39 3.96 6.49
N ALA A 36 -0.94 2.88 5.93
CA ALA A 36 -0.52 1.52 6.24
C ALA A 36 -0.73 0.58 5.05
N VAL A 37 0.03 -0.52 5.04
CA VAL A 37 -0.09 -1.62 4.10
C VAL A 37 -0.05 -2.92 4.87
N GLU A 38 -1.02 -3.79 4.61
CA GLU A 38 -1.12 -5.14 5.17
C GLU A 38 -1.01 -6.16 4.03
N VAL A 39 -0.49 -7.35 4.32
CA VAL A 39 -0.45 -8.45 3.34
C VAL A 39 -1.35 -9.57 3.84
N ARG A 40 -2.38 -9.90 3.08
CA ARG A 40 -3.26 -11.03 3.39
C ARG A 40 -2.79 -12.26 2.62
N ILE A 41 -2.03 -13.10 3.31
CA ILE A 41 -1.66 -14.43 2.81
C ILE A 41 -2.80 -15.38 3.15
N PHE A 42 -3.55 -15.82 2.14
CA PHE A 42 -4.50 -16.92 2.28
C PHE A 42 -3.70 -18.24 2.24
N SER A 43 -3.60 -18.93 3.38
CA SER A 43 -3.07 -20.30 3.49
C SER A 43 -4.17 -21.33 3.30
#